data_AF-A0A7M1B9A2-F1
#
_entry.id   AF-A0A7M1B9A2-F1
#
_cell.length_a   1.000
_cell.length_b   1.000
_cell.length_c   1.000
_cell.angle_alpha   90.00
_cell.angle_beta   90.00
_cell.angle_gamma   90.00
#
_symmetry.space_group_name_H-M   'P 1'
#
loop_
_entity.id
_entity.type
_entity.pdbx_description
1 polymer ?
#
loop_
_entity_poly.entity_id
_entity_poly.type
_entity_poly.pdbx_seq_one_letter_code
_entity_poly.pdbx_strand_id
1 'polypeptide(L)'
;MRTNKKKVWNFGKESLNLKNIGVVFKDVKKGGIYQGSSKEKLEKYVEKQGNNFQSTKSIEKMNLKHFIVSPINPELYKNLTEKEKKLIQEESKAWTHKTFNKWGYKAGIEENSDKGIKGGVRDGFHIHIAVNEKYQIKGSVDMLRLRESMTRDFAENLPKSLRDKLGLKNKEEQKEAINKSRSEKQKRNHLNKVKNSPEYQANNETILNLTSQMSNIFKSMNFQNEKRQELSEISKIDRSLILKRKDGLKEQMEDYNKSIKRKDEDIEILDNNINQKEESISEVERVFNKEMEEFKYFIESEESSFNYFADNEHRFFKKLMRDKKKNGTISSAEFLRQVSNNKAYWKMIKDDKKRENKIFLEEKQERFKNTIKSIKEDIKLLENNKSLINRLKRTDMNSLNIVRTDYKATSKELTSHYEIFDKNMKNIKKTLEDLSNQKEEISQERKEAITYKNNMIKSALNYEDSLPNTSNKISNEMIKTIHKKEKINFEASHTTVDSVDKSNRQVFLNSDCSTTEFFNKIIKSTMKITNYPKYKIIEMYENRTLLDTLKTIMDEDRKIDRFEMLSVKTVEEALKLIEEKRNGKKRRINTPVLNYATSQEEVICGM
;
A
#
# COMPACT_ATOMS: atom_id res chain seq x y z
N MET A 1 -51.16 -7.49 -16.18
CA MET A 1 -51.09 -6.27 -15.36
C MET A 1 -49.69 -6.13 -14.74
N ARG A 2 -48.84 -5.26 -15.29
CA ARG A 2 -47.53 -4.94 -14.70
C ARG A 2 -47.74 -3.90 -13.61
N THR A 3 -47.48 -4.26 -12.35
CA THR A 3 -47.49 -3.32 -11.23
C THR A 3 -46.25 -2.42 -11.32
N ASN A 4 -46.44 -1.21 -11.86
CA ASN A 4 -45.48 -0.13 -11.75
C ASN A 4 -45.24 0.19 -10.27
N LYS A 5 -44.16 -0.33 -9.69
CA LYS A 5 -43.65 0.14 -8.40
C LYS A 5 -43.16 1.58 -8.60
N LYS A 6 -44.05 2.55 -8.38
CA LYS A 6 -43.69 3.95 -8.17
C LYS A 6 -42.58 3.99 -7.13
N LYS A 7 -41.44 4.62 -7.45
CA LYS A 7 -40.41 4.99 -6.48
C LYS A 7 -41.10 5.83 -5.40
N VAL A 8 -41.36 5.21 -4.24
CA VAL A 8 -41.80 5.92 -3.04
C VAL A 8 -40.60 6.74 -2.57
N TRP A 9 -40.63 8.03 -2.84
CA TRP A 9 -39.76 8.97 -2.14
C TRP A 9 -40.24 8.98 -0.68
N ASN A 10 -39.42 8.49 0.24
CA ASN A 10 -39.68 8.55 1.68
C ASN A 10 -39.59 10.01 2.15
N PHE A 11 -40.60 10.82 1.85
CA PHE A 11 -40.79 12.14 2.45
C PHE A 11 -41.17 11.93 3.92
N GLY A 12 -40.18 11.97 4.82
CA GLY A 12 -40.43 11.87 6.26
C GLY A 12 -39.29 11.32 7.12
N LYS A 13 -38.20 10.81 6.53
CA LYS A 13 -37.02 10.40 7.32
C LYS A 13 -35.98 11.52 7.34
N GLU A 14 -35.56 11.90 8.54
CA GLU A 14 -34.43 12.81 8.77
C GLU A 14 -33.15 12.23 8.18
N SER A 15 -32.36 13.07 7.50
CA SER A 15 -31.04 12.73 6.99
C SER A 15 -30.08 12.42 8.12
N LEU A 16 -29.04 11.63 7.83
CA LEU A 16 -28.01 11.32 8.83
C LEU A 16 -27.31 12.60 9.30
N ASN A 17 -27.05 13.53 8.38
CA ASN A 17 -26.50 14.84 8.72
C ASN A 17 -27.41 15.58 9.72
N LEU A 18 -28.74 15.60 9.49
CA LEU A 18 -29.68 16.30 10.37
C LEU A 18 -29.73 15.65 11.76
N LYS A 19 -29.68 14.31 11.82
CA LYS A 19 -29.60 13.58 13.08
C LYS A 19 -28.33 13.89 13.85
N ASN A 20 -27.20 14.00 13.15
CA ASN A 20 -25.91 14.27 13.77
C ASN A 20 -25.87 15.69 14.33
N ILE A 21 -26.26 16.70 13.57
CA ILE A 21 -26.17 18.09 14.03
C ILE A 21 -27.29 18.50 15.00
N GLY A 22 -28.47 17.90 14.87
CA GLY A 22 -29.61 18.14 15.77
C GLY A 22 -30.24 19.53 15.64
N VAL A 23 -30.33 20.09 14.42
CA VAL A 23 -30.98 21.40 14.20
C VAL A 23 -32.42 21.35 14.72
N VAL A 24 -32.81 22.35 15.51
CA VAL A 24 -34.18 22.56 15.98
C VAL A 24 -34.73 23.82 15.35
N PHE A 25 -35.96 23.75 14.83
CA PHE A 25 -36.68 24.90 14.31
C PHE A 25 -38.04 24.93 15.00
N LYS A 26 -38.43 26.08 15.55
CA LYS A 26 -39.70 26.28 16.25
C LYS A 26 -40.45 27.46 15.65
N ASP A 27 -41.73 27.22 15.34
CA ASP A 27 -42.71 28.27 15.13
C ASP A 27 -43.30 28.64 16.49
N VAL A 28 -42.95 29.82 17.00
CA VAL A 28 -43.22 30.22 18.40
C VAL A 28 -44.71 30.34 18.67
N LYS A 29 -45.47 30.75 17.65
CA LYS A 29 -46.92 30.79 17.69
C LYS A 29 -47.41 30.09 16.44
N LYS A 30 -47.67 28.78 16.52
CA LYS A 30 -48.10 27.94 15.39
C LYS A 30 -49.27 28.60 14.64
N GLY A 31 -48.98 29.22 13.49
CA GLY A 31 -49.95 29.96 12.67
C GLY A 31 -50.37 31.35 13.18
N GLY A 32 -49.82 31.83 14.29
CA GLY A 32 -50.11 33.14 14.86
C GLY A 32 -49.26 34.25 14.25
N ILE A 33 -49.92 35.38 14.01
CA ILE A 33 -49.35 36.57 13.39
C ILE A 33 -49.22 37.66 14.47
N TYR A 34 -48.08 38.35 14.50
CA TYR A 34 -47.81 39.50 15.36
C TYR A 34 -48.19 40.78 14.60
N GLN A 35 -49.09 41.57 15.19
CA GLN A 35 -49.66 42.79 14.64
C GLN A 35 -49.81 43.88 15.73
N GLY A 36 -49.85 45.16 15.33
CA GLY A 36 -49.96 46.29 16.26
C GLY A 36 -48.90 46.27 17.38
N SER A 37 -49.31 46.50 18.62
CA SER A 37 -48.39 46.53 19.78
C SER A 37 -47.63 45.21 20.03
N SER A 38 -48.16 44.07 19.60
CA SER A 38 -47.46 42.77 19.71
C SER A 38 -46.32 42.65 18.72
N LYS A 39 -46.43 43.29 17.54
CA LYS A 39 -45.37 43.36 16.54
C LYS A 39 -44.20 44.19 17.07
N GLU A 40 -44.47 45.37 17.59
CA GLU A 40 -43.42 46.26 18.14
C GLU A 40 -42.65 45.59 19.27
N LYS A 41 -43.34 44.81 20.12
CA LYS A 41 -42.69 44.00 21.17
C LYS A 41 -41.76 42.93 20.60
N LEU A 42 -42.17 42.25 19.53
CA LEU A 42 -41.33 41.26 18.85
C LEU A 42 -40.11 41.90 18.19
N GLU A 43 -40.29 43.02 17.49
CA GLU A 43 -39.18 43.74 16.86
C GLU A 43 -38.17 44.22 17.90
N LYS A 44 -38.64 44.85 18.99
CA LYS A 44 -37.79 45.25 20.12
C LYS A 44 -37.12 44.05 20.79
N TYR A 45 -37.80 42.92 20.90
CA TYR A 45 -37.22 41.71 21.48
C TYR A 45 -36.10 41.14 20.61
N VAL A 46 -36.26 41.12 19.28
CA VAL A 46 -35.21 40.73 18.34
C VAL A 46 -34.06 41.73 18.37
N GLU A 47 -34.33 43.03 18.40
CA GLU A 47 -33.29 44.09 18.52
C GLU A 47 -32.48 44.02 19.80
N LYS A 48 -33.07 43.55 20.90
CA LYS A 48 -32.38 43.38 22.17
C LYS A 48 -31.40 42.20 22.15
N GLN A 49 -31.49 41.31 21.17
CA GLN A 49 -30.52 40.22 21.01
C GLN A 49 -29.18 40.75 20.49
N GLY A 50 -28.11 40.02 20.78
CA GLY A 50 -26.79 40.35 20.26
C GLY A 50 -26.69 40.09 18.75
N ASN A 51 -25.75 40.74 18.07
CA ASN A 51 -25.39 40.42 16.68
C ASN A 51 -26.56 40.48 15.67
N ASN A 52 -27.41 41.50 15.78
CA ASN A 52 -28.58 41.69 14.91
C ASN A 52 -28.24 41.83 13.43
N PHE A 53 -29.13 41.31 12.58
CA PHE A 53 -28.99 41.36 11.14
C PHE A 53 -30.37 41.29 10.47
N GLN A 54 -30.53 41.94 9.32
CA GLN A 54 -31.82 42.07 8.66
C GLN A 54 -31.69 41.97 7.13
N SER A 55 -32.79 41.67 6.46
CA SER A 55 -32.88 41.73 5.00
C SER A 55 -32.88 43.17 4.48
N THR A 56 -32.56 43.33 3.19
CA THR A 56 -32.72 44.61 2.49
C THR A 56 -34.20 44.97 2.23
N LYS A 57 -35.11 44.00 2.29
CA LYS A 57 -36.55 44.26 2.17
C LYS A 57 -37.14 44.69 3.52
N SER A 58 -37.80 45.84 3.55
CA SER A 58 -38.46 46.36 4.76
C SER A 58 -39.68 45.51 5.17
N ILE A 59 -39.83 45.31 6.48
CA ILE A 59 -40.95 44.62 7.13
C ILE A 59 -41.76 45.55 8.04
N GLU A 60 -41.44 46.85 8.09
CA GLU A 60 -42.00 47.84 9.04
C GLU A 60 -43.52 48.03 8.91
N LYS A 61 -44.08 47.84 7.73
CA LYS A 61 -45.54 47.96 7.48
C LYS A 61 -46.27 46.62 7.40
N MET A 62 -45.59 45.51 7.67
CA MET A 62 -46.12 44.16 7.49
C MET A 62 -46.36 43.48 8.84
N ASN A 63 -47.31 42.54 8.91
CA ASN A 63 -47.41 41.68 10.08
C ASN A 63 -46.30 40.61 10.06
N LEU A 64 -45.92 40.13 11.24
CA LEU A 64 -44.74 39.29 11.41
C LEU A 64 -45.08 37.91 11.98
N LYS A 65 -44.20 36.95 11.70
CA LYS A 65 -44.12 35.65 12.37
C LYS A 65 -42.78 35.52 13.06
N HIS A 66 -42.77 34.79 14.16
CA HIS A 66 -41.57 34.57 14.96
C HIS A 66 -41.14 33.12 14.86
N PHE A 67 -39.94 32.92 14.34
CA PHE A 67 -39.26 31.62 14.33
C PHE A 67 -38.06 31.65 15.25
N ILE A 68 -37.81 30.52 15.92
CA ILE A 68 -36.59 30.28 16.68
C ILE A 68 -35.86 29.10 16.06
N VAL A 69 -34.59 29.30 15.74
CA VAL A 69 -33.73 28.27 15.16
C VAL A 69 -32.58 28.01 16.11
N SER A 70 -32.42 26.76 16.53
CA SER A 70 -31.23 26.26 17.23
C SER A 70 -30.39 25.51 16.19
N PRO A 71 -29.32 26.10 15.66
CA PRO A 71 -28.61 25.55 14.50
C PRO A 71 -27.81 24.28 14.79
N ILE A 72 -27.52 24.03 16.06
CA ILE A 72 -26.65 22.95 16.50
C ILE A 72 -27.06 22.50 17.91
N ASN A 73 -26.94 21.20 18.16
CA ASN A 73 -27.10 20.63 19.49
C ASN A 73 -26.07 21.24 20.47
N PRO A 74 -26.48 21.73 21.65
CA PRO A 74 -25.57 22.27 22.67
C PRO A 74 -24.38 21.37 23.03
N GLU A 75 -24.56 20.04 23.03
CA GLU A 75 -23.47 19.10 23.33
C GLU A 75 -22.35 19.15 22.27
N LEU A 76 -22.72 19.33 21.00
CA LEU A 76 -21.75 19.49 19.92
C LEU A 76 -21.12 20.88 19.96
N TYR A 77 -21.91 21.92 20.23
CA TYR A 77 -21.44 23.30 20.28
C TYR A 77 -20.40 23.54 21.39
N LYS A 78 -20.58 22.89 22.55
CA LYS A 78 -19.63 22.96 23.67
C LYS A 78 -18.22 22.49 23.30
N ASN A 79 -18.11 21.53 22.39
CA ASN A 79 -16.84 20.92 21.99
C ASN A 79 -16.11 21.70 20.87
N LEU A 80 -16.65 22.85 20.46
CA LEU A 80 -16.07 23.70 19.43
C LEU A 80 -15.18 24.78 20.02
N THR A 81 -14.12 25.14 19.31
CA THR A 81 -13.30 26.31 19.62
C THR A 81 -14.06 27.60 19.33
N GLU A 82 -13.66 28.72 19.94
CA GLU A 82 -14.31 30.03 19.69
C GLU A 82 -14.31 30.43 18.21
N LYS A 83 -13.25 30.09 17.45
CA LYS A 83 -13.20 30.31 16.00
C LYS A 83 -14.26 29.48 15.27
N GLU A 84 -14.42 28.22 15.64
CA GLU A 84 -15.43 27.32 15.05
C GLU A 84 -16.86 27.73 15.42
N LYS A 85 -17.09 28.16 16.67
CA LYS A 85 -18.37 28.73 17.11
C LYS A 85 -18.75 29.94 16.27
N LYS A 86 -17.80 30.87 16.05
CA LYS A 86 -18.00 32.05 15.19
C LYS A 86 -18.36 31.67 13.76
N LEU A 87 -17.68 30.68 13.17
CA LEU A 87 -17.99 30.19 11.81
C LEU A 87 -19.41 29.63 11.72
N ILE A 88 -19.87 28.86 12.72
CA ILE A 88 -21.25 28.36 12.74
C ILE A 88 -22.25 29.52 12.87
N GLN A 89 -21.96 30.53 13.69
CA GLN A 89 -22.82 31.71 13.79
C GLN A 89 -22.90 32.46 12.45
N GLU A 90 -21.77 32.70 11.79
CA GLU A 90 -21.69 33.37 10.48
C GLU A 90 -22.46 32.59 9.41
N GLU A 91 -22.26 31.27 9.34
CA GLU A 91 -22.95 30.42 8.38
C GLU A 91 -24.45 30.35 8.67
N SER A 92 -24.85 30.39 9.94
CA SER A 92 -26.26 30.45 10.32
C SER A 92 -26.92 31.77 9.89
N LYS A 93 -26.18 32.89 9.94
CA LYS A 93 -26.63 34.18 9.41
C LYS A 93 -26.77 34.12 7.88
N ALA A 94 -25.78 33.55 7.19
CA ALA A 94 -25.79 33.37 5.74
C ALA A 94 -26.99 32.52 5.30
N TRP A 95 -27.24 31.38 5.96
CA TRP A 95 -28.40 30.54 5.72
C TRP A 95 -29.72 31.29 5.95
N THR A 96 -29.83 32.04 7.05
CA THR A 96 -31.02 32.84 7.37
C THR A 96 -31.28 33.88 6.29
N HIS A 97 -30.23 34.55 5.82
CA HIS A 97 -30.34 35.51 4.73
C HIS A 97 -30.82 34.84 3.43
N LYS A 98 -30.15 33.77 3.00
CA LYS A 98 -30.51 32.99 1.80
C LYS A 98 -31.94 32.47 1.86
N THR A 99 -32.38 32.06 3.04
CA THR A 99 -33.71 31.49 3.25
C THR A 99 -34.78 32.57 3.27
N PHE A 100 -34.66 33.62 4.08
CA PHE A 100 -35.79 34.52 4.37
C PHE A 100 -35.76 35.87 3.63
N ASN A 101 -34.64 36.23 2.98
CA ASN A 101 -34.47 37.55 2.35
C ASN A 101 -35.56 37.89 1.32
N LYS A 102 -36.11 36.89 0.61
CA LYS A 102 -37.20 37.10 -0.36
C LYS A 102 -38.46 37.72 0.27
N TRP A 103 -38.74 37.42 1.53
CA TRP A 103 -39.96 37.84 2.23
C TRP A 103 -39.76 39.08 3.12
N GLY A 104 -38.51 39.42 3.39
CA GLY A 104 -38.16 40.43 4.39
C GLY A 104 -38.13 39.81 5.79
N TYR A 105 -37.04 40.01 6.53
CA TYR A 105 -36.87 39.54 7.90
C TYR A 105 -35.96 40.45 8.71
N LYS A 106 -36.10 40.35 10.03
CA LYS A 106 -35.19 40.88 11.04
C LYS A 106 -34.83 39.74 11.99
N ALA A 107 -33.55 39.58 12.29
CA ALA A 107 -33.08 38.49 13.14
C ALA A 107 -32.01 38.94 14.12
N GLY A 108 -31.92 38.21 15.23
CA GLY A 108 -30.97 38.44 16.31
C GLY A 108 -30.50 37.11 16.89
N ILE A 109 -29.26 37.09 17.39
CA ILE A 109 -28.64 35.91 18.00
C ILE A 109 -28.73 36.05 19.52
N GLU A 110 -29.45 35.12 20.12
CA GLU A 110 -29.49 34.93 21.57
C GLU A 110 -28.45 33.87 21.94
N GLU A 111 -27.41 34.23 22.69
CA GLU A 111 -26.50 33.24 23.25
C GLU A 111 -27.14 32.64 24.50
N ASN A 112 -27.34 31.33 24.51
CA ASN A 112 -27.94 30.66 25.65
C ASN A 112 -26.89 30.52 26.76
N SER A 113 -27.21 31.07 27.92
CA SER A 113 -26.65 30.62 29.21
C SER A 113 -27.75 30.00 30.08
N ASP A 114 -28.68 29.25 29.47
CA ASP A 114 -29.84 28.73 30.18
C ASP A 114 -29.46 27.56 31.10
N LYS A 115 -29.84 27.70 32.37
CA LYS A 115 -29.71 26.67 33.42
C LYS A 115 -30.69 25.55 33.10
N GLY A 116 -30.19 24.39 32.67
CA GLY A 116 -31.04 23.22 32.48
C GLY A 116 -31.72 22.77 33.77
N ILE A 117 -32.79 21.97 33.65
CA ILE A 117 -33.58 21.38 34.76
C ILE A 117 -32.72 20.55 35.75
N LYS A 118 -31.46 20.24 35.39
CA LYS A 118 -30.44 19.59 36.23
C LYS A 118 -29.18 20.47 36.47
N GLY A 119 -29.32 21.79 36.58
CA GLY A 119 -28.29 22.69 37.09
C GLY A 119 -27.05 22.95 36.21
N GLY A 120 -26.93 22.36 35.02
CA GLY A 120 -25.83 22.65 34.09
C GLY A 120 -26.15 23.78 33.10
N VAL A 121 -25.24 24.74 32.96
CA VAL A 121 -25.26 25.73 31.87
C VAL A 121 -25.00 24.98 30.56
N ARG A 122 -25.90 25.12 29.58
CA ARG A 122 -25.72 24.52 28.25
C ARG A 122 -25.31 25.61 27.26
N ASP A 123 -24.03 25.61 26.89
CA ASP A 123 -23.49 26.53 25.89
C ASP A 123 -24.17 26.30 24.53
N GLY A 124 -24.69 27.35 23.93
CA GLY A 124 -25.37 27.30 22.64
C GLY A 124 -25.85 28.68 22.19
N PHE A 125 -26.50 28.75 21.03
CA PHE A 125 -27.18 29.97 20.61
C PHE A 125 -28.46 29.65 19.83
N HIS A 126 -29.34 30.63 19.79
CA HIS A 126 -30.59 30.62 19.07
C HIS A 126 -30.68 31.84 18.15
N ILE A 127 -31.28 31.64 16.98
CA ILE A 127 -31.61 32.74 16.07
C ILE A 127 -33.09 33.02 16.18
N HIS A 128 -33.42 34.23 16.61
CA HIS A 128 -34.78 34.74 16.68
C HIS A 128 -35.05 35.49 15.40
N ILE A 129 -35.98 34.99 14.59
CA ILE A 129 -36.26 35.50 13.24
C ILE A 129 -37.69 36.02 13.22
N ALA A 130 -37.85 37.32 13.04
CA ALA A 130 -39.10 37.97 12.71
C ALA A 130 -39.21 38.13 11.20
N VAL A 131 -40.16 37.46 10.55
CA VAL A 131 -40.32 37.44 9.09
C VAL A 131 -41.75 37.75 8.70
N ASN A 132 -41.93 38.36 7.53
CA ASN A 132 -43.23 38.69 6.95
C ASN A 132 -44.22 37.51 7.00
N GLU A 133 -45.48 37.79 7.39
CA GLU A 133 -46.58 36.82 7.48
C GLU A 133 -46.82 36.00 6.19
N LYS A 134 -46.43 36.55 5.03
CA LYS A 134 -46.50 35.88 3.71
C LYS A 134 -45.66 34.60 3.66
N TYR A 135 -44.65 34.45 4.52
CA TYR A 135 -43.94 33.20 4.69
C TYR A 135 -44.80 32.24 5.53
N GLN A 136 -45.20 31.10 4.93
CA GLN A 136 -46.04 30.11 5.58
C GLN A 136 -45.39 28.73 5.60
N ILE A 137 -45.45 28.06 6.75
CA ILE A 137 -45.02 26.68 6.94
C ILE A 137 -46.26 25.80 6.98
N LYS A 138 -46.44 24.92 5.99
CA LYS A 138 -47.65 24.08 5.83
C LYS A 138 -47.51 22.73 6.55
N GLY A 139 -47.04 22.77 7.80
CA GLY A 139 -46.92 21.60 8.67
C GLY A 139 -45.50 21.04 8.83
N SER A 140 -45.42 19.81 9.37
CA SER A 140 -44.16 19.18 9.82
C SER A 140 -43.17 18.89 8.69
N VAL A 141 -43.64 18.67 7.46
CA VAL A 141 -42.79 18.43 6.29
C VAL A 141 -41.99 19.67 5.91
N ASP A 142 -42.59 20.86 5.97
CA ASP A 142 -41.90 22.11 5.67
C ASP A 142 -40.90 22.46 6.79
N MET A 143 -41.23 22.18 8.04
CA MET A 143 -40.30 22.27 9.17
C MET A 143 -39.09 21.35 8.98
N LEU A 144 -39.32 20.10 8.58
CA LEU A 144 -38.25 19.17 8.26
C LEU A 144 -37.38 19.70 7.11
N ARG A 145 -37.99 20.22 6.04
CA ARG A 145 -37.26 20.81 4.90
C ARG A 145 -36.40 21.99 5.30
N LEU A 146 -36.84 22.83 6.24
CA LEU A 146 -36.04 23.94 6.74
C LEU A 146 -34.83 23.45 7.53
N ARG A 147 -35.04 22.49 8.43
CA ARG A 147 -33.94 21.86 9.20
C ARG A 147 -32.93 21.18 8.28
N GLU A 148 -33.42 20.44 7.27
CA GLU A 148 -32.59 19.79 6.25
C GLU A 148 -31.86 20.81 5.36
N SER A 149 -32.50 21.95 5.06
CA SER A 149 -31.87 23.01 4.27
C SER A 149 -30.70 23.63 5.01
N MET A 150 -30.87 23.92 6.30
CA MET A 150 -29.79 24.47 7.14
C MET A 150 -28.64 23.49 7.28
N THR A 151 -28.97 22.23 7.57
CA THR A 151 -28.01 21.14 7.66
C THR A 151 -27.22 20.97 6.36
N ARG A 152 -27.89 21.09 5.21
CA ARG A 152 -27.24 21.01 3.90
C ARG A 152 -26.32 22.20 3.67
N ASP A 153 -26.75 23.42 4.01
CA ASP A 153 -25.92 24.62 3.87
C ASP A 153 -24.61 24.46 4.65
N PHE A 154 -24.69 23.98 5.89
CA PHE A 154 -23.51 23.66 6.70
C PHE A 154 -22.65 22.55 6.10
N ALA A 155 -23.27 21.51 5.57
CA ALA A 155 -22.53 20.41 4.95
C ALA A 155 -21.79 20.82 3.68
N GLU A 156 -22.22 21.87 2.98
CA GLU A 156 -21.58 22.34 1.75
C GLU A 156 -20.57 23.47 2.01
N ASN A 157 -20.83 24.34 2.99
CA ASN A 157 -20.07 25.58 3.17
C ASN A 157 -19.09 25.56 4.34
N LEU A 158 -19.28 24.70 5.35
CA LEU A 158 -18.32 24.62 6.46
C LEU A 158 -17.02 23.91 6.01
N PRO A 159 -15.87 24.30 6.58
CA PRO A 159 -14.60 23.62 6.34
C PRO A 159 -14.68 22.13 6.66
N LYS A 160 -13.98 21.30 5.88
CA LYS A 160 -13.97 19.84 6.04
C LYS A 160 -13.66 19.39 7.47
N SER A 161 -12.67 20.01 8.11
CA SER A 161 -12.28 19.71 9.50
C SER A 161 -13.42 19.91 10.50
N LEU A 162 -14.24 20.95 10.32
CA LEU A 162 -15.41 21.22 11.16
C LEU A 162 -16.57 20.30 10.80
N ARG A 163 -16.79 20.03 9.50
CA ARG A 163 -17.80 19.06 9.05
C ARG A 163 -17.57 17.66 9.61
N ASP A 164 -16.32 17.20 9.63
CA ASP A 164 -15.94 15.91 10.20
C ASP A 164 -16.26 15.83 11.70
N LYS A 165 -15.95 16.88 12.47
CA LYS A 165 -16.33 16.98 13.90
C LYS A 165 -17.84 16.96 14.13
N LEU A 166 -18.59 17.62 13.25
CA LEU A 166 -20.06 17.67 13.31
C LEU A 166 -20.73 16.43 12.70
N GLY A 167 -19.96 15.50 12.12
CA GLY A 167 -20.49 14.32 11.44
C GLY A 167 -21.28 14.65 10.16
N LEU A 168 -20.97 15.75 9.49
CA LEU A 168 -21.63 16.21 8.27
C LEU A 168 -20.88 15.75 7.03
N LYS A 169 -21.60 15.19 6.05
CA LYS A 169 -21.05 14.86 4.73
C LYS A 169 -21.68 15.70 3.65
N ASN A 170 -20.87 16.28 2.76
CA ASN A 170 -21.35 17.01 1.59
C ASN A 170 -21.90 16.04 0.52
N LYS A 171 -22.46 16.57 -0.56
CA LYS A 171 -23.07 15.76 -1.63
C LYS A 171 -22.09 14.79 -2.31
N GLU A 172 -20.82 15.16 -2.45
CA GLU A 172 -19.81 14.33 -3.12
C GLU A 172 -19.35 13.18 -2.24
N GLU A 173 -19.05 13.45 -0.98
CA GLU A 173 -18.67 12.46 0.03
C GLU A 173 -19.78 11.42 0.24
N GLN A 174 -21.05 11.86 0.21
CA GLN A 174 -22.20 10.94 0.26
C GLN A 174 -22.27 10.04 -0.97
N LYS A 175 -22.03 10.57 -2.18
CA LYS A 175 -22.00 9.78 -3.42
C LYS A 175 -20.86 8.76 -3.40
N GLU A 176 -19.69 9.16 -2.96
CA GLU A 176 -18.52 8.28 -2.87
C GLU A 176 -18.77 7.12 -1.90
N ALA A 177 -19.31 7.40 -0.71
CA ALA A 177 -19.69 6.37 0.26
C ALA A 177 -20.73 5.39 -0.32
N ILE A 178 -21.72 5.90 -1.07
CA ILE A 178 -22.73 5.06 -1.74
C ILE A 178 -22.07 4.19 -2.82
N ASN A 179 -21.16 4.72 -3.63
CA ASN A 179 -20.49 3.96 -4.68
C ASN A 179 -19.57 2.87 -4.11
N LYS A 180 -18.82 3.18 -3.04
CA LYS A 180 -17.99 2.20 -2.33
C LYS A 180 -18.83 1.06 -1.75
N SER A 181 -19.92 1.38 -1.06
CA SER A 181 -20.83 0.37 -0.49
C SER A 181 -21.52 -0.49 -1.57
N ARG A 182 -21.84 0.08 -2.73
CA ARG A 182 -22.34 -0.66 -3.89
C ARG A 182 -21.30 -1.64 -4.44
N SER A 183 -20.05 -1.19 -4.61
CA SER A 183 -18.95 -2.04 -5.07
C SER A 183 -18.71 -3.21 -4.11
N GLU A 184 -18.66 -2.94 -2.80
CA GLU A 184 -18.49 -3.98 -1.77
C GLU A 184 -19.66 -4.99 -1.77
N LYS A 185 -20.90 -4.51 -1.93
CA LYS A 185 -22.07 -5.38 -2.03
C LYS A 185 -22.03 -6.24 -3.29
N GLN A 186 -21.61 -5.69 -4.43
CA GLN A 186 -21.42 -6.45 -5.67
C GLN A 186 -20.34 -7.52 -5.51
N LYS A 187 -19.18 -7.19 -4.91
CA LYS A 187 -18.12 -8.15 -4.60
C LYS A 187 -18.62 -9.28 -3.69
N ARG A 188 -19.35 -8.96 -2.61
CA ARG A 188 -19.95 -9.97 -1.72
C ARG A 188 -20.97 -10.85 -2.44
N ASN A 189 -21.83 -10.27 -3.27
CA ASN A 189 -22.80 -11.04 -4.04
C ASN A 189 -22.14 -11.97 -5.05
N HIS A 190 -21.06 -11.52 -5.71
CA HIS A 190 -20.29 -12.36 -6.62
C HIS A 190 -19.59 -13.49 -5.87
N LEU A 191 -18.95 -13.20 -4.74
CA LEU A 191 -18.31 -14.19 -3.88
C LEU A 191 -19.32 -15.24 -3.37
N ASN A 192 -20.52 -14.82 -2.97
CA ASN A 192 -21.57 -15.72 -2.53
C ASN A 192 -22.10 -16.60 -3.66
N LYS A 193 -22.18 -16.08 -4.91
CA LYS A 193 -22.54 -16.90 -6.08
C LYS A 193 -21.49 -17.97 -6.36
N VAL A 194 -20.21 -17.62 -6.25
CA VAL A 194 -19.11 -18.59 -6.40
C VAL A 194 -19.14 -19.61 -5.28
N LYS A 195 -19.32 -19.20 -4.03
CA LYS A 195 -19.42 -20.12 -2.87
C LYS A 195 -20.61 -21.06 -2.93
N ASN A 196 -21.70 -20.63 -3.54
CA ASN A 196 -22.91 -21.43 -3.73
C ASN A 196 -22.92 -22.14 -5.09
N SER A 197 -21.83 -22.09 -5.87
CA SER A 197 -21.76 -22.87 -7.09
C SER A 197 -21.60 -24.35 -6.74
N PRO A 198 -22.22 -25.27 -7.50
CA PRO A 198 -22.10 -26.70 -7.26
C PRO A 198 -20.64 -27.18 -7.26
N GLU A 199 -19.81 -26.59 -8.12
CA GLU A 199 -18.39 -26.90 -8.25
C GLU A 199 -17.59 -26.47 -7.01
N TYR A 200 -17.82 -25.27 -6.47
CA TYR A 200 -17.16 -24.82 -5.25
C TYR A 200 -17.60 -25.65 -4.05
N GLN A 201 -18.89 -25.99 -3.95
CA GLN A 201 -19.42 -26.81 -2.87
C GLN A 201 -18.83 -28.23 -2.90
N ALA A 202 -18.80 -28.88 -4.07
CA ALA A 202 -18.18 -30.19 -4.24
C ALA A 202 -16.67 -30.17 -3.92
N ASN A 203 -15.95 -29.14 -4.38
CA ASN A 203 -14.53 -28.97 -4.08
C ASN A 203 -14.30 -28.69 -2.59
N ASN A 204 -15.13 -27.86 -1.97
CA ASN A 204 -15.04 -27.53 -0.54
C ASN A 204 -15.39 -28.73 0.34
N GLU A 205 -16.40 -29.54 -0.02
CA GLU A 205 -16.70 -30.81 0.64
C GLU A 205 -15.55 -31.80 0.49
N THR A 206 -14.95 -31.89 -0.69
CA THR A 206 -13.76 -32.73 -0.93
C THR A 206 -12.58 -32.28 -0.08
N ILE A 207 -12.31 -30.97 -0.02
CA ILE A 207 -11.25 -30.39 0.83
C ILE A 207 -11.54 -30.63 2.31
N LEU A 208 -12.78 -30.44 2.77
CA LEU A 208 -13.17 -30.70 4.16
C LEU A 208 -13.03 -32.19 4.52
N ASN A 209 -13.40 -33.08 3.61
CA ASN A 209 -13.23 -34.52 3.78
C ASN A 209 -11.74 -34.89 3.84
N LEU A 210 -10.93 -34.38 2.92
CA LEU A 210 -9.48 -34.57 2.93
C LEU A 210 -8.85 -33.99 4.21
N THR A 211 -9.29 -32.82 4.67
CA THR A 211 -8.82 -32.20 5.92
C THR A 211 -9.21 -33.03 7.14
N SER A 212 -10.42 -33.60 7.15
CA SER A 212 -10.89 -34.50 8.20
C SER A 212 -10.11 -35.82 8.21
N GLN A 213 -9.86 -36.42 7.04
CA GLN A 213 -9.01 -37.60 6.89
C GLN A 213 -7.59 -37.33 7.37
N MET A 214 -7.02 -36.19 6.99
CA MET A 214 -5.70 -35.75 7.42
C MET A 214 -5.65 -35.49 8.93
N SER A 215 -6.69 -34.88 9.52
CA SER A 215 -6.81 -34.71 10.97
C SER A 215 -6.93 -36.04 11.71
N ASN A 216 -7.59 -37.04 11.12
CA ASN A 216 -7.68 -38.38 11.68
C ASN A 216 -6.36 -39.14 11.57
N ILE A 217 -5.61 -38.95 10.48
CA ILE A 217 -4.24 -39.46 10.30
C ILE A 217 -3.30 -38.83 11.35
N PHE A 218 -3.37 -37.51 11.56
CA PHE A 218 -2.58 -36.85 12.62
C PHE A 218 -2.95 -37.39 14.02
N LYS A 219 -4.24 -37.60 14.31
CA LYS A 219 -4.67 -38.22 15.57
C LYS A 219 -4.17 -39.67 15.72
N SER A 220 -4.21 -40.48 14.66
CA SER A 220 -3.75 -41.87 14.70
C SER A 220 -2.23 -42.01 14.77
N MET A 221 -1.49 -41.01 14.28
CA MET A 221 -0.03 -40.91 14.43
C MET A 221 0.42 -40.38 15.80
N ASN A 222 -0.48 -40.31 16.78
CA ASN A 222 -0.19 -39.78 18.13
C ASN A 222 0.37 -38.34 18.12
N PHE A 223 -0.01 -37.51 17.13
CA PHE A 223 0.07 -36.05 17.27
C PHE A 223 -1.04 -35.57 18.23
N GLN A 224 -1.02 -36.04 19.47
CA GLN A 224 -1.79 -35.40 20.53
C GLN A 224 -1.12 -34.06 20.86
N ASN A 225 -1.79 -32.97 20.50
CA ASN A 225 -1.88 -31.62 21.11
C ASN A 225 -0.74 -30.98 21.93
N GLU A 226 0.41 -31.60 22.20
CA GLU A 226 1.54 -30.95 22.88
C GLU A 226 2.22 -29.91 21.99
N LYS A 227 2.14 -30.06 20.65
CA LYS A 227 2.73 -29.11 19.69
C LYS A 227 1.80 -27.99 19.20
N ARG A 228 0.57 -27.89 19.71
CA ARG A 228 -0.29 -26.72 19.40
C ARG A 228 0.19 -25.46 20.12
N GLN A 229 0.94 -25.60 21.21
CA GLN A 229 1.63 -24.49 21.85
C GLN A 229 2.81 -24.01 20.98
N GLU A 230 3.66 -24.90 20.46
CA GLU A 230 4.84 -24.54 19.67
C GLU A 230 4.55 -23.79 18.34
N LEU A 231 3.35 -23.97 17.74
CA LEU A 231 2.97 -23.32 16.48
C LEU A 231 2.19 -22.00 16.65
N SER A 232 1.97 -21.51 17.88
CA SER A 232 1.16 -20.31 18.14
C SER A 232 1.76 -19.27 19.09
N GLU A 233 3.04 -19.36 19.45
CA GLU A 233 3.56 -18.58 20.59
C GLU A 233 3.66 -17.07 20.38
N ILE A 234 3.76 -16.57 19.14
CA ILE A 234 3.79 -15.13 18.88
C ILE A 234 2.39 -14.66 18.49
N SER A 235 1.73 -13.94 19.39
CA SER A 235 0.42 -13.36 19.12
C SER A 235 0.49 -12.40 17.91
N LYS A 236 -0.65 -12.10 17.28
CA LYS A 236 -0.70 -11.06 16.23
C LYS A 236 -0.12 -9.72 16.70
N ILE A 237 -0.27 -9.44 18.00
CA ILE A 237 0.26 -8.23 18.63
C ILE A 237 1.78 -8.31 18.68
N ASP A 238 2.35 -9.41 19.16
CA ASP A 238 3.80 -9.60 19.26
C ASP A 238 4.46 -9.58 17.89
N ARG A 239 3.84 -10.19 16.87
CA ARG A 239 4.32 -10.10 15.48
C ARG A 239 4.32 -8.66 14.97
N SER A 240 3.27 -7.89 15.27
CA SER A 240 3.22 -6.47 14.91
C SER A 240 4.27 -5.65 15.66
N LEU A 241 4.59 -5.99 16.91
CA LEU A 241 5.61 -5.32 17.71
C LEU A 241 7.01 -5.61 17.17
N ILE A 242 7.32 -6.86 16.83
CA ILE A 242 8.59 -7.27 16.23
C ILE A 242 8.79 -6.57 14.88
N LEU A 243 7.75 -6.49 14.03
CA LEU A 243 7.82 -5.78 12.76
C LEU A 243 8.03 -4.27 12.94
N LYS A 244 7.30 -3.62 13.84
CA LYS A 244 7.52 -2.19 14.16
C LYS A 244 8.93 -1.93 14.69
N ARG A 245 9.45 -2.80 15.56
CA ARG A 245 10.82 -2.72 16.06
C ARG A 245 11.83 -2.87 14.92
N LYS A 246 11.61 -3.83 14.01
CA LYS A 246 12.45 -4.05 12.84
C LYS A 246 12.47 -2.84 11.90
N ASP A 247 11.32 -2.25 11.63
CA ASP A 247 11.21 -1.04 10.80
C ASP A 247 11.92 0.15 11.46
N GLY A 248 11.75 0.35 12.77
CA GLY A 248 12.46 1.38 13.53
C GLY A 248 13.99 1.18 13.55
N LEU A 249 14.46 -0.07 13.70
CA LEU A 249 15.90 -0.38 13.60
C LEU A 249 16.43 -0.10 12.19
N LYS A 250 15.64 -0.36 11.14
CA LYS A 250 16.03 -0.05 9.76
C LYS A 250 16.17 1.45 9.53
N GLU A 251 15.23 2.25 10.02
CA GLU A 251 15.29 3.71 9.95
C GLU A 251 16.54 4.25 10.67
N GLN A 252 16.82 3.76 11.89
CA GLN A 252 18.05 4.12 12.62
C GLN A 252 19.33 3.74 11.85
N MET A 253 19.37 2.58 11.20
CA MET A 253 20.51 2.20 10.36
C MET A 253 20.70 3.17 9.18
N GLU A 254 19.62 3.59 8.52
CA GLU A 254 19.68 4.55 7.42
C GLU A 254 20.20 5.92 7.89
N ASP A 255 19.77 6.38 9.07
CA ASP A 255 20.23 7.63 9.66
C ASP A 255 21.72 7.59 10.02
N TYR A 256 22.20 6.51 10.64
CA TYR A 256 23.63 6.35 10.91
C TYR A 256 24.45 6.29 9.61
N ASN A 257 23.97 5.59 8.57
CA ASN A 257 24.67 5.56 7.28
C ASN A 257 24.77 6.96 6.65
N LYS A 258 23.68 7.75 6.67
CA LYS A 258 23.70 9.14 6.19
C LYS A 258 24.68 10.01 7.00
N SER A 259 24.66 9.85 8.32
CA SER A 259 25.55 10.57 9.24
C SER A 259 27.03 10.26 9.00
N ILE A 260 27.37 8.99 8.77
CA ILE A 260 28.73 8.56 8.43
C ILE A 260 29.15 9.12 7.08
N LYS A 261 28.28 9.05 6.07
CA LYS A 261 28.57 9.56 4.73
C LYS A 261 28.90 11.05 4.74
N ARG A 262 28.12 11.87 5.46
CA ARG A 262 28.41 13.31 5.60
C ARG A 262 29.78 13.57 6.24
N LYS A 263 30.14 12.79 7.25
CA LYS A 263 31.46 12.91 7.89
C LYS A 263 32.60 12.51 6.97
N ASP A 264 32.39 11.57 6.06
CA ASP A 264 33.37 11.24 5.01
C ASP A 264 33.58 12.41 4.06
N GLU A 265 32.49 13.06 3.64
CA GLU A 265 32.54 14.28 2.81
C GLU A 265 33.27 15.43 3.55
N ASP A 266 32.99 15.64 4.85
CA ASP A 266 33.68 16.65 5.66
C ASP A 266 35.18 16.37 5.82
N ILE A 267 35.57 15.09 5.96
CA ILE A 267 36.99 14.68 6.03
C ILE A 267 37.70 14.97 4.70
N GLU A 268 37.06 14.68 3.57
CA GLU A 268 37.62 14.94 2.24
C GLU A 268 37.84 16.45 2.01
N ILE A 269 36.88 17.29 2.43
CA ILE A 269 37.02 18.75 2.38
C ILE A 269 38.20 19.22 3.23
N LEU A 270 38.35 18.69 4.44
CA LEU A 270 39.47 19.04 5.31
C LEU A 270 40.81 18.60 4.72
N ASP A 271 40.87 17.43 4.08
CA ASP A 271 42.09 16.94 3.41
C ASP A 271 42.49 17.84 2.24
N ASN A 272 41.52 18.25 1.42
CA ASN A 272 41.80 19.20 0.35
C ASN A 272 42.33 20.54 0.89
N ASN A 273 41.76 21.04 1.98
CA ASN A 273 42.21 22.29 2.60
C ASN A 273 43.62 22.17 3.22
N ILE A 274 43.94 21.02 3.82
CA ILE A 274 45.29 20.75 4.36
C ILE A 274 46.30 20.74 3.21
N ASN A 275 46.02 19.99 2.13
CA ASN A 275 46.90 19.90 0.96
C ASN A 275 47.15 21.28 0.33
N GLN A 276 46.11 22.10 0.16
CA GLN A 276 46.25 23.46 -0.37
C GLN A 276 47.13 24.37 0.52
N LYS A 277 47.05 24.19 1.84
CA LYS A 277 47.89 24.94 2.79
C LYS A 277 49.34 24.45 2.76
N GLU A 278 49.56 23.15 2.59
CA GLU A 278 50.91 22.58 2.38
C GLU A 278 51.53 23.08 1.07
N GLU A 279 50.76 23.12 -0.03
CA GLU A 279 51.21 23.71 -1.29
C GLU A 279 51.57 25.19 -1.13
N SER A 280 50.79 25.93 -0.32
CA SER A 280 51.10 27.34 -0.01
C SER A 280 52.43 27.50 0.74
N ILE A 281 52.84 26.54 1.57
CA ILE A 281 54.17 26.54 2.20
C ILE A 281 55.26 26.43 1.12
N SER A 282 55.13 25.46 0.22
CA SER A 282 56.11 25.26 -0.87
C SER A 282 56.20 26.48 -1.78
N GLU A 283 55.07 27.14 -2.06
CA GLU A 283 55.06 28.37 -2.86
C GLU A 283 55.75 29.54 -2.14
N VAL A 284 55.48 29.73 -0.84
CA VAL A 284 56.15 30.75 -0.03
C VAL A 284 57.66 30.49 0.06
N GLU A 285 58.07 29.22 0.21
CA GLU A 285 59.48 28.80 0.16
C GLU A 285 60.14 29.12 -1.19
N ARG A 286 59.45 28.82 -2.29
CA ARG A 286 59.92 29.10 -3.65
C ARG A 286 60.13 30.60 -3.88
N VAL A 287 59.15 31.42 -3.49
CA VAL A 287 59.23 32.88 -3.61
C VAL A 287 60.37 33.42 -2.76
N PHE A 288 60.50 32.96 -1.51
CA PHE A 288 61.58 33.39 -0.62
C PHE A 288 62.96 33.03 -1.17
N ASN A 289 63.15 31.81 -1.66
CA ASN A 289 64.43 31.38 -2.25
C ASN A 289 64.81 32.22 -3.47
N LYS A 290 63.83 32.51 -4.33
CA LYS A 290 64.03 33.40 -5.49
C LYS A 290 64.41 34.81 -5.08
N GLU A 291 63.68 35.42 -4.14
CA GLU A 291 64.03 36.74 -3.60
C GLU A 291 65.45 36.73 -3.00
N MET A 292 65.85 35.62 -2.38
CA MET A 292 67.17 35.50 -1.80
C MET A 292 68.29 35.36 -2.83
N GLU A 293 68.08 34.63 -3.91
CA GLU A 293 69.02 34.56 -5.03
C GLU A 293 69.19 35.91 -5.71
N GLU A 294 68.08 36.63 -5.97
CA GLU A 294 68.09 37.98 -6.54
C GLU A 294 68.84 38.97 -5.64
N PHE A 295 68.61 38.92 -4.32
CA PHE A 295 69.32 39.76 -3.36
C PHE A 295 70.82 39.44 -3.30
N LYS A 296 71.19 38.16 -3.36
CA LYS A 296 72.59 37.74 -3.39
C LYS A 296 73.30 38.27 -4.64
N TYR A 297 72.67 38.12 -5.81
CA TYR A 297 73.20 38.66 -7.07
C TYR A 297 73.36 40.19 -7.03
N PHE A 298 72.36 40.89 -6.47
CA PHE A 298 72.43 42.33 -6.27
C PHE A 298 73.63 42.74 -5.40
N ILE A 299 73.81 42.10 -4.24
CA ILE A 299 74.96 42.36 -3.36
C ILE A 299 76.29 42.06 -4.06
N GLU A 300 76.41 40.94 -4.77
CA GLU A 300 77.64 40.59 -5.51
C GLU A 300 77.95 41.64 -6.59
N SER A 301 76.94 42.17 -7.26
CA SER A 301 77.07 43.23 -8.27
C SER A 301 77.44 44.60 -7.67
N GLU A 302 76.84 44.97 -6.53
CA GLU A 302 77.17 46.21 -5.81
C GLU A 302 78.56 46.12 -5.18
N GLU A 303 78.90 45.00 -4.52
CA GLU A 303 80.20 44.81 -3.88
C GLU A 303 81.32 44.74 -4.92
N SER A 304 81.10 44.11 -6.09
CA SER A 304 82.11 44.10 -7.17
C SER A 304 82.32 45.49 -7.76
N SER A 305 81.25 46.24 -8.01
CA SER A 305 81.31 47.63 -8.49
C SER A 305 82.00 48.55 -7.47
N PHE A 306 81.71 48.37 -6.18
CA PHE A 306 82.29 49.14 -5.09
C PHE A 306 83.76 48.76 -4.82
N ASN A 307 84.12 47.48 -4.85
CA ASN A 307 85.51 47.02 -4.68
C ASN A 307 86.38 47.46 -5.86
N TYR A 308 85.88 47.37 -7.11
CA TYR A 308 86.58 47.91 -8.29
C TYR A 308 86.89 49.41 -8.15
N PHE A 309 85.96 50.18 -7.58
CA PHE A 309 86.16 51.59 -7.30
C PHE A 309 87.16 51.83 -6.15
N ALA A 310 87.08 51.02 -5.08
CA ALA A 310 87.93 51.18 -3.89
C ALA A 310 89.39 50.70 -4.07
N ASP A 311 89.63 49.67 -4.91
CA ASP A 311 90.95 49.06 -5.10
C ASP A 311 91.85 49.82 -6.09
N ASN A 312 91.27 50.65 -6.98
CA ASN A 312 92.01 51.34 -8.05
C ASN A 312 92.63 52.71 -7.66
N GLU A 313 92.46 53.22 -6.45
CA GLU A 313 93.12 54.47 -6.02
C GLU A 313 93.85 54.32 -4.67
N HIS A 314 95.19 54.28 -4.68
CA HIS A 314 96.04 54.28 -3.47
C HIS A 314 97.37 55.04 -3.63
N ARG A 315 97.49 56.23 -3.02
CA ARG A 315 98.76 56.85 -2.50
C ARG A 315 98.52 58.03 -1.53
N PHE A 316 97.43 57.99 -0.77
CA PHE A 316 96.87 59.09 0.05
C PHE A 316 97.84 59.68 1.11
N PHE A 317 98.22 58.92 2.14
CA PHE A 317 98.87 59.53 3.31
C PHE A 317 100.33 59.94 3.11
N LYS A 318 101.08 59.29 2.19
CA LYS A 318 102.47 59.69 1.89
C LYS A 318 102.55 61.00 1.10
N LYS A 319 101.50 61.36 0.35
CA LYS A 319 101.46 62.59 -0.45
C LYS A 319 100.85 63.76 0.33
N LEU A 320 99.81 63.52 1.14
CA LEU A 320 99.14 64.57 1.93
C LEU A 320 100.04 65.22 3.00
N MET A 321 100.96 64.46 3.60
CA MET A 321 102.00 65.00 4.50
C MET A 321 103.09 65.80 3.77
N ARG A 322 103.32 65.55 2.48
CA ARG A 322 104.25 66.35 1.65
C ARG A 322 103.61 67.65 1.17
N ASP A 323 102.33 67.62 0.82
CA ASP A 323 101.66 68.78 0.20
C ASP A 323 101.10 69.77 1.24
N LYS A 324 100.66 69.30 2.43
CA LYS A 324 100.30 70.18 3.57
C LYS A 324 101.50 71.01 4.07
N LYS A 325 102.72 70.50 3.89
CA LYS A 325 103.96 71.25 4.19
C LYS A 325 104.29 72.34 3.16
N LYS A 326 103.66 72.37 1.98
CA LYS A 326 104.02 73.31 0.91
C LYS A 326 103.06 74.49 0.71
N ASN A 327 101.73 74.34 0.72
CA ASN A 327 100.84 75.38 0.13
C ASN A 327 99.62 75.87 0.96
N GLY A 328 99.51 75.60 2.25
CA GLY A 328 98.61 76.34 3.18
C GLY A 328 97.07 76.17 3.05
N THR A 329 96.48 75.86 1.89
CA THR A 329 95.02 75.64 1.70
C THR A 329 94.72 74.70 0.53
N ILE A 330 93.62 73.93 0.63
CA ILE A 330 93.15 72.93 -0.37
C ILE A 330 91.82 73.43 -0.97
N SER A 331 91.64 73.39 -2.29
CA SER A 331 90.39 73.81 -2.96
C SER A 331 89.27 72.78 -2.84
N SER A 332 87.99 73.15 -3.04
CA SER A 332 86.84 72.24 -2.93
C SER A 332 86.90 71.07 -3.92
N ALA A 333 87.40 71.28 -5.14
CA ALA A 333 87.64 70.22 -6.12
C ALA A 333 88.77 69.28 -5.66
N GLU A 334 89.82 69.84 -5.05
CA GLU A 334 90.94 69.08 -4.50
C GLU A 334 90.53 68.30 -3.23
N PHE A 335 89.61 68.85 -2.42
CA PHE A 335 89.01 68.20 -1.27
C PHE A 335 88.07 67.05 -1.69
N LEU A 336 87.20 67.26 -2.68
CA LEU A 336 86.34 66.20 -3.23
C LEU A 336 87.15 65.08 -3.88
N ARG A 337 88.23 65.42 -4.61
CA ARG A 337 89.23 64.44 -5.10
C ARG A 337 90.00 63.76 -3.97
N GLN A 338 90.09 64.34 -2.79
CA GLN A 338 90.78 63.74 -1.63
C GLN A 338 89.85 62.88 -0.77
N VAL A 339 88.58 63.23 -0.66
CA VAL A 339 87.52 62.40 -0.05
C VAL A 339 87.31 61.13 -0.89
N SER A 340 87.34 61.22 -2.22
CA SER A 340 87.32 60.04 -3.10
C SER A 340 88.48 59.07 -2.80
N ASN A 341 89.60 59.57 -2.24
CA ASN A 341 90.82 58.83 -1.93
C ASN A 341 90.95 58.35 -0.45
N ASN A 342 89.95 58.55 0.42
CA ASN A 342 90.04 58.26 1.87
C ASN A 342 89.58 56.84 2.26
N LYS A 343 90.54 55.97 2.58
CA LYS A 343 90.31 54.55 2.96
C LYS A 343 89.45 54.37 4.21
N ALA A 344 89.58 55.21 5.23
CA ALA A 344 88.84 55.05 6.49
C ALA A 344 87.36 55.40 6.30
N TYR A 345 87.09 56.46 5.53
CA TYR A 345 85.73 56.85 5.16
C TYR A 345 85.04 55.77 4.33
N TRP A 346 85.67 55.27 3.27
CA TRP A 346 85.09 54.21 2.45
C TRP A 346 84.93 52.88 3.19
N LYS A 347 85.83 52.57 4.13
CA LYS A 347 85.66 51.42 5.04
C LYS A 347 84.43 51.59 5.93
N MET A 348 84.22 52.77 6.51
CA MET A 348 83.03 53.05 7.33
C MET A 348 81.74 52.93 6.50
N ILE A 349 81.68 53.51 5.31
CA ILE A 349 80.54 53.37 4.40
C ILE A 349 80.28 51.90 4.03
N LYS A 350 81.34 51.12 3.76
CA LYS A 350 81.23 49.68 3.48
C LYS A 350 80.69 48.91 4.69
N ASP A 351 81.16 49.22 5.89
CA ASP A 351 80.73 48.59 7.13
C ASP A 351 79.26 48.95 7.47
N ASP A 352 78.83 50.19 7.23
CA ASP A 352 77.45 50.63 7.39
C ASP A 352 76.52 49.98 6.35
N LYS A 353 76.92 49.90 5.08
CA LYS A 353 76.14 49.21 4.04
C LYS A 353 76.00 47.72 4.30
N LYS A 354 77.07 47.07 4.80
CA LYS A 354 77.00 45.69 5.29
C LYS A 354 76.04 45.53 6.45
N ARG A 355 75.98 46.49 7.38
CA ARG A 355 75.03 46.49 8.49
C ARG A 355 73.60 46.63 7.99
N GLU A 356 73.32 47.55 7.07
CA GLU A 356 72.00 47.70 6.44
C GLU A 356 71.54 46.41 5.74
N ASN A 357 72.40 45.83 4.89
CA ASN A 357 72.09 44.58 4.19
C ASN A 357 71.84 43.42 5.16
N LYS A 358 72.58 43.37 6.27
CA LYS A 358 72.36 42.38 7.33
C LYS A 358 71.00 42.56 8.02
N ILE A 359 70.64 43.78 8.40
CA ILE A 359 69.35 44.08 9.03
C ILE A 359 68.20 43.71 8.08
N PHE A 360 68.29 44.11 6.81
CA PHE A 360 67.29 43.77 5.79
C PHE A 360 67.12 42.25 5.63
N LEU A 361 68.23 41.49 5.62
CA LEU A 361 68.22 40.04 5.56
C LEU A 361 67.52 39.42 6.78
N GLU A 362 67.85 39.89 7.98
CA GLU A 362 67.25 39.43 9.24
C GLU A 362 65.73 39.68 9.24
N GLU A 363 65.28 40.87 8.85
CA GLU A 363 63.86 41.21 8.73
C GLU A 363 63.12 40.32 7.72
N LYS A 364 63.72 40.08 6.54
CA LYS A 364 63.14 39.20 5.51
C LYS A 364 63.04 37.76 5.99
N GLN A 365 64.07 37.23 6.63
CA GLN A 365 64.07 35.89 7.22
C GLN A 365 63.03 35.75 8.33
N GLU A 366 62.88 36.77 9.17
CA GLU A 366 61.89 36.76 10.26
C GLU A 366 60.45 36.80 9.73
N ARG A 367 60.17 37.65 8.72
CA ARG A 367 58.85 37.65 8.04
C ARG A 367 58.53 36.29 7.43
N PHE A 368 59.48 35.68 6.72
CA PHE A 368 59.31 34.34 6.16
C PHE A 368 58.98 33.30 7.24
N LYS A 369 59.77 33.25 8.33
CA LYS A 369 59.51 32.34 9.46
C LYS A 369 58.13 32.53 10.06
N ASN A 370 57.69 33.78 10.23
CA ASN A 370 56.38 34.10 10.79
C ASN A 370 55.24 33.66 9.86
N THR A 371 55.37 33.85 8.55
CA THR A 371 54.39 33.37 7.56
C THR A 371 54.28 31.85 7.58
N ILE A 372 55.41 31.13 7.54
CA ILE A 372 55.43 29.66 7.60
C ILE A 372 54.82 29.15 8.91
N LYS A 373 55.14 29.80 10.03
CA LYS A 373 54.57 29.46 11.34
C LYS A 373 53.05 29.62 11.36
N SER A 374 52.52 30.73 10.82
CA SER A 374 51.09 30.97 10.73
C SER A 374 50.38 29.90 9.88
N ILE A 375 50.95 29.52 8.73
CA ILE A 375 50.37 28.46 7.89
C ILE A 375 50.39 27.09 8.61
N LYS A 376 51.47 26.78 9.35
CA LYS A 376 51.56 25.55 10.15
C LYS A 376 50.55 25.51 11.29
N GLU A 377 50.25 26.65 11.91
CA GLU A 377 49.19 26.75 12.93
C GLU A 377 47.80 26.50 12.34
N ASP A 378 47.52 27.01 11.14
CA ASP A 378 46.28 26.72 10.40
C ASP A 378 46.16 25.22 10.08
N ILE A 379 47.23 24.60 9.56
CA ILE A 379 47.26 23.16 9.25
C ILE A 379 46.95 22.35 10.51
N LYS A 380 47.62 22.66 11.62
CA LYS A 380 47.38 21.98 12.91
C LYS A 380 45.94 22.10 13.38
N LEU A 381 45.29 23.25 13.17
CA LEU A 381 43.87 23.43 13.49
C LEU A 381 42.98 22.53 12.63
N LEU A 382 43.25 22.46 11.32
CA LEU A 382 42.54 21.59 10.38
C LEU A 382 42.72 20.11 10.72
N GLU A 383 43.93 19.68 11.05
CA GLU A 383 44.23 18.31 11.50
C GLU A 383 43.48 17.94 12.78
N ASN A 384 43.40 18.86 13.75
CA ASN A 384 42.62 18.66 14.97
C ASN A 384 41.13 18.48 14.68
N ASN A 385 40.57 19.30 13.80
CA ASN A 385 39.18 19.18 13.35
C ASN A 385 38.93 17.84 12.64
N LYS A 386 39.85 17.44 11.75
CA LYS A 386 39.80 16.14 11.06
C LYS A 386 39.83 14.99 12.06
N SER A 387 40.67 15.06 13.10
CA SER A 387 40.73 14.07 14.17
C SER A 387 39.42 13.98 14.95
N LEU A 388 38.78 15.11 15.26
CA LEU A 388 37.49 15.16 15.94
C LEU A 388 36.37 14.51 15.11
N ILE A 389 36.27 14.86 13.82
CA ILE A 389 35.26 14.29 12.90
C ILE A 389 35.48 12.77 12.76
N ASN A 390 36.73 12.32 12.65
CA ASN A 390 37.05 10.90 12.62
C ASN A 390 36.60 10.16 13.89
N ARG A 391 36.74 10.77 15.07
CA ARG A 391 36.23 10.19 16.34
C ARG A 391 34.71 10.07 16.31
N LEU A 392 34.00 11.11 15.88
CA LEU A 392 32.54 11.08 15.77
C LEU A 392 32.08 10.02 14.76
N LYS A 393 32.77 9.89 13.62
CA LYS A 393 32.50 8.83 12.62
C LYS A 393 32.65 7.44 13.23
N ARG A 394 33.70 7.19 14.03
CA ARG A 394 33.88 5.91 14.73
C ARG A 394 32.75 5.62 15.72
N THR A 395 32.29 6.62 16.46
CA THR A 395 31.14 6.48 17.38
C THR A 395 29.87 6.09 16.64
N ASP A 396 29.59 6.74 15.51
CA ASP A 396 28.43 6.41 14.67
C ASP A 396 28.55 5.01 14.07
N MET A 397 29.74 4.61 13.63
CA MET A 397 29.99 3.27 13.10
C MET A 397 29.80 2.18 14.16
N ASN A 398 30.24 2.42 15.39
CA ASN A 398 29.99 1.52 16.53
C ASN A 398 28.50 1.41 16.83
N SER A 399 27.79 2.54 16.86
CA SER A 399 26.34 2.58 17.08
C SER A 399 25.58 1.82 15.97
N LEU A 400 25.97 2.02 14.70
CA LEU A 400 25.43 1.30 13.56
C LEU A 400 25.64 -0.22 13.69
N ASN A 401 26.81 -0.66 14.17
CA ASN A 401 27.09 -2.08 14.36
C ASN A 401 26.24 -2.71 15.48
N ILE A 402 25.96 -1.96 16.55
CA ILE A 402 25.01 -2.37 17.60
C ILE A 402 23.61 -2.54 17.00
N VAL A 403 23.10 -1.52 16.29
CA VAL A 403 21.78 -1.58 15.65
C VAL A 403 21.68 -2.72 14.62
N ARG A 404 22.75 -2.97 13.84
CA ARG A 404 22.81 -4.11 12.91
C ARG A 404 22.70 -5.45 13.62
N THR A 405 23.32 -5.57 14.79
CA THR A 405 23.27 -6.78 15.61
C THR A 405 21.85 -7.00 16.14
N ASP A 406 21.23 -5.95 16.66
CA ASP A 406 19.84 -5.98 17.13
C ASP A 406 18.85 -6.29 16.01
N TYR A 407 19.06 -5.73 14.82
CA TYR A 407 18.25 -6.02 13.64
C TYR A 407 18.34 -7.50 13.23
N LYS A 408 19.54 -8.09 13.30
CA LYS A 408 19.74 -9.53 13.05
C LYS A 408 19.07 -10.39 14.12
N ALA A 409 19.19 -10.02 15.40
CA ALA A 409 18.53 -10.72 16.50
C ALA A 409 17.00 -10.70 16.34
N THR A 410 16.43 -9.52 16.09
CA THR A 410 14.99 -9.31 15.83
C THR A 410 14.53 -10.06 14.58
N SER A 411 15.39 -10.19 13.57
CA SER A 411 15.08 -10.98 12.37
C SER A 411 15.04 -12.48 12.66
N LYS A 412 15.95 -13.01 13.50
CA LYS A 412 15.95 -14.42 13.93
C LYS A 412 14.70 -14.81 14.72
N GLU A 413 14.15 -13.90 15.52
CA GLU A 413 12.85 -14.08 16.20
C GLU A 413 11.71 -14.32 15.19
N LEU A 414 11.82 -13.79 13.97
CA LEU A 414 10.85 -14.02 12.89
C LEU A 414 11.13 -15.32 12.10
N THR A 415 12.41 -15.70 11.94
CA THR A 415 12.85 -16.85 11.11
C THR A 415 12.62 -18.21 11.78
N SER A 416 12.57 -18.29 13.12
CA SER A 416 12.39 -19.56 13.84
C SER A 416 11.11 -20.31 13.43
N HIS A 417 10.04 -19.59 13.07
CA HIS A 417 8.78 -20.19 12.61
C HIS A 417 8.87 -20.83 11.23
N TYR A 418 9.62 -20.24 10.30
CA TYR A 418 9.78 -20.79 8.95
C TYR A 418 10.70 -22.01 8.93
N GLU A 419 11.75 -22.02 9.76
CA GLU A 419 12.65 -23.18 9.87
C GLU A 419 11.96 -24.38 10.55
N ILE A 420 11.15 -24.14 11.57
CA ILE A 420 10.31 -25.18 12.19
C ILE A 420 9.26 -25.70 11.20
N PHE A 421 8.62 -24.80 10.44
CA PHE A 421 7.68 -25.18 9.38
C PHE A 421 8.36 -26.02 8.29
N ASP A 422 9.54 -25.62 7.80
CA ASP A 422 10.26 -26.33 6.75
C ASP A 422 10.75 -27.71 7.22
N LYS A 423 11.21 -27.82 8.48
CA LYS A 423 11.57 -29.11 9.10
C LYS A 423 10.36 -30.03 9.23
N ASN A 424 9.20 -29.50 9.63
CA ASN A 424 7.97 -30.28 9.71
C ASN A 424 7.45 -30.68 8.33
N MET A 425 7.55 -29.80 7.33
CA MET A 425 7.21 -30.11 5.93
C MET A 425 8.12 -31.20 5.35
N LYS A 426 9.42 -31.18 5.67
CA LYS A 426 10.36 -32.26 5.28
C LYS A 426 9.97 -33.60 5.92
N ASN A 427 9.61 -33.60 7.20
CA ASN A 427 9.14 -34.81 7.89
C ASN A 427 7.84 -35.34 7.28
N ILE A 428 6.86 -34.47 7.00
CA ILE A 428 5.59 -34.86 6.36
C ILE A 428 5.84 -35.45 4.97
N LYS A 429 6.72 -34.83 4.17
CA LYS A 429 7.08 -35.37 2.84
C LYS A 429 7.69 -36.77 2.95
N LYS A 430 8.61 -36.99 3.90
CA LYS A 430 9.22 -38.30 4.13
C LYS A 430 8.17 -39.36 4.50
N THR A 431 7.25 -39.04 5.41
CA THR A 431 6.17 -39.98 5.79
C THR A 431 5.22 -40.30 4.64
N LEU A 432 4.94 -39.32 3.77
CA LEU A 432 4.11 -39.56 2.58
C LEU A 432 4.80 -40.48 1.58
N GLU A 433 6.12 -40.37 1.43
CA GLU A 433 6.94 -41.24 0.59
C GLU A 433 6.93 -42.68 1.14
N ASP A 434 7.14 -42.86 2.45
CA ASP A 434 7.07 -44.17 3.11
C ASP A 434 5.70 -44.85 2.92
N LEU A 435 4.60 -44.09 3.06
CA LEU A 435 3.24 -44.60 2.84
C LEU A 435 2.95 -44.94 1.37
N SER A 436 3.54 -44.19 0.43
CA SER A 436 3.42 -44.48 -1.00
C SER A 436 4.11 -45.80 -1.33
N ASN A 437 5.29 -46.03 -0.78
CA ASN A 437 6.05 -47.28 -0.96
C ASN A 437 5.27 -48.48 -0.38
N GLN A 438 4.71 -48.35 0.83
CA GLN A 438 3.85 -49.40 1.42
C GLN A 438 2.61 -49.69 0.57
N LYS A 439 2.01 -48.67 -0.05
CA LYS A 439 0.86 -48.86 -0.94
C LYS A 439 1.24 -49.64 -2.21
N GLU A 440 2.43 -49.40 -2.76
CA GLU A 440 2.94 -50.16 -3.90
C GLU A 440 3.20 -51.63 -3.53
N GLU A 441 3.83 -51.89 -2.39
CA GLU A 441 4.05 -53.25 -1.87
C GLU A 441 2.72 -54.02 -1.73
N ILE A 442 1.71 -53.43 -1.07
CA ILE A 442 0.38 -54.03 -0.92
C ILE A 442 -0.29 -54.26 -2.29
N SER A 443 -0.10 -53.35 -3.25
CA SER A 443 -0.64 -53.53 -4.60
C SER A 443 0.05 -54.67 -5.34
N GLN A 444 1.35 -54.88 -5.12
CA GLN A 444 2.13 -55.96 -5.70
C GLN A 444 1.65 -57.31 -5.12
N GLU A 445 1.55 -57.41 -3.80
CA GLU A 445 1.05 -58.59 -3.08
C GLU A 445 -0.37 -58.97 -3.55
N ARG A 446 -1.25 -57.98 -3.75
CA ARG A 446 -2.60 -58.23 -4.27
C ARG A 446 -2.59 -58.77 -5.69
N LYS A 447 -1.72 -58.27 -6.56
CA LYS A 447 -1.57 -58.80 -7.94
C LYS A 447 -1.07 -60.24 -7.93
N GLU A 448 -0.12 -60.55 -7.06
CA GLU A 448 0.40 -61.91 -6.88
C GLU A 448 -0.68 -62.85 -6.34
N ALA A 449 -1.47 -62.42 -5.35
CA ALA A 449 -2.58 -63.20 -4.80
C ALA A 449 -3.70 -63.46 -5.84
N ILE A 450 -4.03 -62.46 -6.66
CA ILE A 450 -5.00 -62.61 -7.76
C ILE A 450 -4.46 -63.59 -8.81
N THR A 451 -3.18 -63.48 -9.15
CA THR A 451 -2.52 -64.36 -10.12
C THR A 451 -2.51 -65.81 -9.62
N TYR A 452 -2.17 -66.02 -8.36
CA TYR A 452 -2.23 -67.32 -7.70
C TYR A 452 -3.65 -67.91 -7.72
N LYS A 453 -4.66 -67.12 -7.37
CA LYS A 453 -6.07 -67.54 -7.38
C LYS A 453 -6.56 -67.90 -8.79
N ASN A 454 -6.18 -67.12 -9.79
CA ASN A 454 -6.52 -67.39 -11.19
C ASN A 454 -5.83 -68.66 -11.71
N ASN A 455 -4.60 -68.93 -11.29
CA ASN A 455 -3.91 -70.17 -11.62
C ASN A 455 -4.59 -71.38 -10.96
N MET A 456 -5.04 -71.27 -9.70
CA MET A 456 -5.81 -72.33 -9.04
C MET A 456 -7.16 -72.61 -9.74
N ILE A 457 -7.87 -71.57 -10.17
CA ILE A 457 -9.12 -71.71 -10.92
C ILE A 457 -8.87 -72.42 -12.26
N LYS A 458 -7.81 -72.04 -13.00
CA LYS A 458 -7.41 -72.72 -14.24
C LYS A 458 -7.05 -74.19 -14.01
N SER A 459 -6.33 -74.50 -12.94
CA SER A 459 -6.01 -75.89 -12.58
C SER A 459 -7.25 -76.71 -12.23
N ALA A 460 -8.25 -76.11 -11.56
CA ALA A 460 -9.51 -76.78 -11.22
C ALA A 460 -10.40 -77.02 -12.46
N LEU A 461 -10.49 -76.04 -13.35
CA LEU A 461 -11.24 -76.16 -14.62
C LEU A 461 -10.61 -77.20 -15.55
N ASN A 462 -9.28 -77.24 -15.66
CA ASN A 462 -8.58 -78.27 -16.44
C ASN A 462 -8.72 -79.69 -15.83
N TYR A 463 -9.08 -79.80 -14.55
CA TYR A 463 -9.36 -81.10 -13.89
C TYR A 463 -10.77 -81.60 -14.25
N GLU A 464 -11.75 -80.70 -14.45
CA GLU A 464 -13.11 -81.04 -14.88
C GLU A 464 -13.19 -81.59 -16.31
N ASP A 465 -12.32 -81.13 -17.23
CA ASP A 465 -12.27 -81.64 -18.60
C ASP A 465 -11.65 -83.06 -18.71
N SER A 466 -11.08 -83.60 -17.62
CA SER A 466 -10.38 -84.89 -17.59
C SER A 466 -11.13 -86.06 -16.94
N LEU A 467 -12.40 -85.87 -16.51
CA LEU A 467 -13.20 -86.90 -15.85
C LEU A 467 -14.42 -87.33 -16.67
N PRO A 468 -14.54 -88.62 -17.06
CA PRO A 468 -15.69 -89.10 -17.82
C PRO A 468 -16.92 -89.31 -16.93
N ASN A 469 -18.04 -88.71 -17.34
CA ASN A 469 -19.44 -89.04 -16.99
C ASN A 469 -19.72 -89.51 -15.55
N THR A 470 -19.91 -88.58 -14.59
CA THR A 470 -20.71 -88.78 -13.35
C THR A 470 -21.00 -87.46 -12.59
N SER A 471 -21.37 -86.37 -13.27
CA SER A 471 -21.44 -85.02 -12.66
C SER A 471 -22.71 -84.71 -11.81
N ASN A 472 -23.78 -85.53 -11.84
CA ASN A 472 -25.04 -85.14 -11.17
C ASN A 472 -25.16 -85.51 -9.67
N LYS A 473 -24.22 -86.26 -9.08
CA LYS A 473 -24.28 -86.66 -7.66
C LYS A 473 -23.44 -85.79 -6.71
N ILE A 474 -22.30 -85.27 -7.16
CA ILE A 474 -21.37 -84.49 -6.33
C ILE A 474 -21.89 -83.06 -6.10
N SER A 475 -22.49 -82.45 -7.13
CA SER A 475 -23.08 -81.11 -7.04
C SER A 475 -24.23 -81.02 -6.02
N ASN A 476 -24.99 -82.10 -5.84
CA ASN A 476 -26.14 -82.13 -4.91
C ASN A 476 -25.75 -82.27 -3.43
N GLU A 477 -24.59 -82.86 -3.10
CA GLU A 477 -24.10 -82.92 -1.71
C GLU A 477 -23.46 -81.60 -1.25
N MET A 478 -22.73 -80.92 -2.13
CA MET A 478 -22.19 -79.58 -1.83
C MET A 478 -23.30 -78.55 -1.59
N ILE A 479 -24.36 -78.57 -2.42
CA ILE A 479 -25.53 -77.68 -2.26
C ILE A 479 -26.25 -77.96 -0.92
N LYS A 480 -26.41 -79.24 -0.53
CA LYS A 480 -27.01 -79.62 0.76
C LYS A 480 -26.19 -79.18 1.99
N THR A 481 -24.86 -79.18 1.88
CA THR A 481 -23.96 -78.78 2.98
C THR A 481 -23.99 -77.26 3.19
N ILE A 482 -24.12 -76.49 2.11
CA ILE A 482 -24.31 -75.03 2.16
C ILE A 482 -25.71 -74.66 2.69
N HIS A 483 -26.76 -75.38 2.26
CA HIS A 483 -28.13 -75.20 2.76
C HIS A 483 -28.24 -75.40 4.29
N LYS A 484 -27.53 -76.40 4.85
CA LYS A 484 -27.61 -76.75 6.27
C LYS A 484 -26.86 -75.78 7.19
N LYS A 485 -25.84 -75.07 6.70
CA LYS A 485 -25.06 -74.09 7.49
C LYS A 485 -25.59 -72.66 7.41
N GLU A 486 -26.19 -72.25 6.29
CA GLU A 486 -26.51 -70.82 6.04
C GLU A 486 -28.02 -70.51 6.00
N LYS A 487 -28.93 -71.50 6.04
CA LYS A 487 -30.41 -71.32 6.03
C LYS A 487 -30.92 -70.36 4.94
N ILE A 488 -30.59 -70.60 3.68
CA ILE A 488 -31.10 -69.82 2.53
C ILE A 488 -31.89 -70.76 1.61
N ASN A 489 -33.11 -70.37 1.19
CA ASN A 489 -33.89 -71.08 0.18
C ASN A 489 -33.64 -70.46 -1.21
N PHE A 490 -33.42 -71.30 -2.22
CA PHE A 490 -33.34 -70.87 -3.62
C PHE A 490 -34.50 -71.47 -4.42
N GLU A 491 -35.31 -70.62 -5.06
CA GLU A 491 -36.16 -71.04 -6.17
C GLU A 491 -35.36 -70.94 -7.48
N ALA A 492 -35.39 -72.02 -8.24
CA ALA A 492 -34.54 -72.23 -9.40
C ALA A 492 -35.08 -71.47 -10.62
N SER A 493 -34.35 -70.44 -11.05
CA SER A 493 -34.27 -70.07 -12.46
C SER A 493 -32.89 -69.49 -12.77
N HIS A 494 -32.27 -70.04 -13.81
CA HIS A 494 -30.93 -69.81 -14.32
C HIS A 494 -30.45 -68.34 -14.30
N THR A 495 -29.47 -68.01 -13.46
CA THR A 495 -28.44 -66.97 -13.68
C THR A 495 -27.40 -66.97 -12.54
N THR A 496 -26.14 -66.70 -12.87
CA THR A 496 -24.97 -66.76 -11.97
C THR A 496 -24.90 -65.60 -10.97
N VAL A 497 -24.48 -65.91 -9.74
CA VAL A 497 -24.38 -65.00 -8.57
C VAL A 497 -23.06 -64.22 -8.58
N ASP A 498 -23.08 -62.90 -8.36
CA ASP A 498 -21.86 -62.05 -8.41
C ASP A 498 -21.34 -61.61 -7.01
N SER A 499 -22.19 -61.33 -6.01
CA SER A 499 -21.72 -61.12 -4.62
C SER A 499 -22.79 -61.30 -3.54
N VAL A 500 -22.36 -61.61 -2.30
CA VAL A 500 -23.19 -61.80 -1.11
C VAL A 500 -22.77 -60.81 -0.02
N ASP A 501 -23.70 -59.95 0.42
CA ASP A 501 -23.50 -59.13 1.62
C ASP A 501 -23.92 -59.93 2.87
N LYS A 502 -22.92 -60.46 3.60
CA LYS A 502 -23.15 -61.26 4.81
C LYS A 502 -23.64 -60.45 6.01
N SER A 503 -23.48 -59.13 5.99
CA SER A 503 -23.90 -58.22 7.06
C SER A 503 -25.42 -58.03 7.07
N ASN A 504 -26.01 -57.99 5.87
CA ASN A 504 -27.43 -57.63 5.67
C ASN A 504 -28.29 -58.76 5.08
N ARG A 505 -27.73 -59.95 4.84
CA ARG A 505 -28.42 -61.14 4.31
C ARG A 505 -29.21 -60.87 3.02
N GLN A 506 -28.59 -60.18 2.05
CA GLN A 506 -29.19 -59.94 0.74
C GLN A 506 -28.29 -60.48 -0.38
N VAL A 507 -28.93 -61.03 -1.41
CA VAL A 507 -28.31 -61.46 -2.66
C VAL A 507 -28.75 -60.48 -3.73
N PHE A 508 -27.80 -59.81 -4.38
CA PHE A 508 -28.08 -58.93 -5.50
C PHE A 508 -28.11 -59.76 -6.78
N LEU A 509 -29.29 -59.83 -7.41
CA LEU A 509 -29.49 -60.45 -8.72
C LEU A 509 -29.47 -59.38 -9.80
N ASN A 510 -28.79 -59.66 -10.91
CA ASN A 510 -28.69 -58.73 -12.02
C ASN A 510 -30.07 -58.56 -12.67
N SER A 511 -30.56 -57.33 -12.75
CA SER A 511 -31.52 -56.92 -13.77
C SER A 511 -30.81 -55.88 -14.63
N ASP A 512 -30.47 -56.26 -15.85
CA ASP A 512 -29.91 -55.37 -16.86
C ASP A 512 -30.85 -54.17 -17.09
N CYS A 513 -30.51 -52.99 -16.58
CA CYS A 513 -31.13 -51.74 -17.04
C CYS A 513 -30.36 -50.48 -16.61
N SER A 514 -29.39 -50.03 -17.42
CA SER A 514 -29.11 -48.58 -17.58
C SER A 514 -28.09 -48.28 -18.68
N THR A 515 -27.08 -49.13 -18.89
CA THR A 515 -26.02 -48.89 -19.89
C THR A 515 -26.42 -49.32 -21.31
N THR A 516 -27.08 -50.47 -21.46
CA THR A 516 -27.49 -51.01 -22.77
C THR A 516 -28.63 -50.20 -23.42
N GLU A 517 -29.60 -49.70 -22.64
CA GLU A 517 -30.66 -48.82 -23.14
C GLU A 517 -30.13 -47.45 -23.55
N PHE A 518 -29.24 -46.87 -22.74
CA PHE A 518 -28.61 -45.59 -23.03
C PHE A 518 -27.76 -45.68 -24.32
N PHE A 519 -26.95 -46.73 -24.45
CA PHE A 519 -26.14 -46.96 -25.65
C PHE A 519 -27.02 -47.23 -26.89
N ASN A 520 -28.09 -48.02 -26.75
CA ASN A 520 -29.04 -48.25 -27.84
C ASN A 520 -29.81 -46.96 -28.22
N LYS A 521 -30.06 -46.06 -27.26
CA LYS A 521 -30.69 -44.75 -27.51
C LYS A 521 -29.76 -43.82 -28.27
N ILE A 522 -28.47 -43.77 -27.91
CA ILE A 522 -27.44 -43.03 -28.66
C ILE A 522 -27.36 -43.56 -30.09
N ILE A 523 -27.23 -44.87 -30.27
CA ILE A 523 -27.17 -45.49 -31.60
C ILE A 523 -28.40 -45.14 -32.43
N LYS A 524 -29.62 -45.32 -31.90
CA LYS A 524 -30.86 -45.01 -32.64
C LYS A 524 -30.98 -43.52 -33.00
N SER A 525 -30.53 -42.62 -32.14
CA SER A 525 -30.60 -41.17 -32.38
C SER A 525 -29.58 -40.73 -33.43
N THR A 526 -28.35 -41.27 -33.36
CA THR A 526 -27.33 -41.07 -34.39
C THR A 526 -27.79 -41.60 -35.75
N MET A 527 -28.38 -42.80 -35.81
CA MET A 527 -28.93 -43.37 -37.05
C MET A 527 -29.94 -42.43 -37.72
N LYS A 528 -30.82 -41.79 -36.92
CA LYS A 528 -31.82 -40.83 -37.43
C LYS A 528 -31.21 -39.55 -38.00
N ILE A 529 -30.03 -39.15 -37.52
CA ILE A 529 -29.38 -37.90 -37.91
C ILE A 529 -28.44 -38.10 -39.10
N THR A 530 -27.72 -39.22 -39.14
CA THR A 530 -26.67 -39.51 -40.15
C THR A 530 -27.13 -40.42 -41.28
N ASN A 531 -28.26 -41.12 -41.13
CA ASN A 531 -28.69 -42.24 -41.99
C ASN A 531 -27.66 -43.38 -42.11
N TYR A 532 -26.68 -43.47 -41.22
CA TYR A 532 -25.72 -44.58 -41.22
C TYR A 532 -26.30 -45.84 -40.58
N PRO A 533 -25.94 -47.04 -41.09
CA PRO A 533 -26.35 -48.30 -40.47
C PRO A 533 -25.68 -48.51 -39.12
N LYS A 534 -26.33 -49.27 -38.22
CA LYS A 534 -25.91 -49.48 -36.82
C LYS A 534 -24.45 -49.90 -36.68
N TYR A 535 -23.97 -50.82 -37.52
CA TYR A 535 -22.58 -51.33 -37.43
C TYR A 535 -21.55 -50.21 -37.67
N LYS A 536 -21.81 -49.29 -38.61
CA LYS A 536 -20.92 -48.17 -38.92
C LYS A 536 -20.85 -47.15 -37.79
N ILE A 537 -21.96 -46.96 -37.05
CA ILE A 537 -21.99 -46.06 -35.88
C ILE A 537 -21.22 -46.66 -34.70
N ILE A 538 -21.30 -47.98 -34.50
CA ILE A 538 -20.52 -48.69 -33.47
C ILE A 538 -19.03 -48.59 -33.80
N GLU A 539 -18.65 -48.85 -35.05
CA GLU A 539 -17.27 -48.70 -35.52
C GLU A 539 -16.73 -47.27 -35.32
N MET A 540 -17.52 -46.24 -35.62
CA MET A 540 -17.13 -44.84 -35.40
C MET A 540 -17.05 -44.46 -33.91
N TYR A 541 -17.84 -45.11 -33.06
CA TYR A 541 -17.76 -44.93 -31.60
C TYR A 541 -16.49 -45.57 -31.03
N GLU A 542 -16.17 -46.80 -31.46
CA GLU A 542 -14.95 -47.53 -31.07
C GLU A 542 -13.69 -46.79 -31.54
N ASN A 543 -13.72 -46.26 -32.76
CA ASN A 543 -12.62 -45.47 -33.33
C ASN A 543 -12.60 -44.00 -32.87
N ARG A 544 -13.51 -43.60 -31.96
CA ARG A 544 -13.63 -42.24 -31.40
C ARG A 544 -13.85 -41.11 -32.43
N THR A 545 -14.30 -41.43 -33.64
CA THR A 545 -14.56 -40.46 -34.73
C THR A 545 -16.02 -40.00 -34.81
N LEU A 546 -16.90 -40.58 -33.99
CA LEU A 546 -18.33 -40.30 -34.02
C LEU A 546 -18.68 -38.84 -33.67
N LEU A 547 -18.01 -38.26 -32.68
CA LEU A 547 -18.27 -36.87 -32.27
C LEU A 547 -17.88 -35.87 -33.35
N ASP A 548 -16.73 -36.08 -34.00
CA ASP A 548 -16.25 -35.20 -35.06
C ASP A 548 -17.17 -35.24 -36.28
N THR A 549 -17.68 -36.42 -36.61
CA THR A 549 -18.68 -36.57 -37.69
C THR A 549 -19.97 -35.81 -37.37
N LEU A 550 -20.45 -35.88 -36.12
CA LEU A 550 -21.63 -35.12 -35.71
C LEU A 550 -21.38 -33.61 -35.73
N LYS A 551 -20.17 -33.15 -35.39
CA LYS A 551 -19.79 -31.74 -35.51
C LYS A 551 -19.74 -31.27 -36.96
N THR A 552 -19.25 -32.09 -37.89
CA THR A 552 -19.29 -31.76 -39.32
C THR A 552 -20.73 -31.57 -39.80
N ILE A 553 -21.65 -32.47 -39.39
CA ILE A 553 -23.08 -32.35 -39.70
C ILE A 553 -23.70 -31.09 -39.07
N MET A 554 -23.23 -30.68 -37.89
CA MET A 554 -23.66 -29.44 -37.25
C MET A 554 -23.16 -28.19 -37.98
N ASP A 555 -21.93 -28.18 -38.50
CA ASP A 555 -21.36 -27.06 -39.28
C ASP A 555 -22.07 -26.93 -40.64
N GLU A 556 -22.54 -28.04 -41.22
CA GLU A 556 -23.36 -28.06 -42.43
C GLU A 556 -24.82 -27.61 -42.19
N ASP A 557 -25.34 -27.78 -40.97
CA ASP A 557 -26.69 -27.37 -40.60
C ASP A 557 -26.72 -25.88 -40.21
N ARG A 558 -27.07 -25.01 -41.18
CA ARG A 558 -27.14 -23.53 -41.06
C ARG A 558 -27.99 -22.97 -39.89
N LYS A 559 -28.65 -23.84 -39.11
CA LYS A 559 -29.45 -23.50 -37.92
C LYS A 559 -28.68 -23.61 -36.61
N ILE A 560 -27.46 -24.13 -36.62
CA ILE A 560 -26.61 -24.30 -35.42
C ILE A 560 -25.48 -23.28 -35.50
N ASP A 561 -25.31 -22.48 -34.44
CA ASP A 561 -24.25 -21.45 -34.39
C ASP A 561 -22.88 -22.10 -34.14
N ARG A 562 -21.84 -21.57 -34.80
CA ARG A 562 -20.47 -22.09 -34.71
C ARG A 562 -19.91 -22.03 -33.28
N PHE A 563 -20.29 -21.04 -32.48
CA PHE A 563 -19.90 -20.93 -31.07
C PHE A 563 -20.60 -21.98 -30.20
N GLU A 564 -21.87 -22.31 -30.49
CA GLU A 564 -22.58 -23.39 -29.79
C GLU A 564 -21.94 -24.76 -30.10
N MET A 565 -21.54 -25.00 -31.35
CA MET A 565 -20.83 -26.23 -31.76
C MET A 565 -19.48 -26.40 -31.04
N LEU A 566 -18.71 -25.32 -30.87
CA LEU A 566 -17.41 -25.37 -30.17
C LEU A 566 -17.54 -25.72 -28.68
N SER A 567 -18.72 -25.51 -28.09
CA SER A 567 -18.99 -25.83 -26.68
C SER A 567 -19.33 -27.30 -26.43
N VAL A 568 -19.63 -28.08 -27.48
CA VAL A 568 -19.99 -29.50 -27.39
C VAL A 568 -18.75 -30.38 -27.19
N LYS A 569 -18.75 -31.18 -26.11
CA LYS A 569 -17.64 -32.08 -25.73
C LYS A 569 -17.99 -33.56 -25.78
N THR A 570 -19.28 -33.91 -25.83
CA THR A 570 -19.73 -35.31 -25.86
C THR A 570 -20.70 -35.60 -27.00
N VAL A 571 -20.83 -36.87 -27.40
CA VAL A 571 -21.79 -37.34 -28.41
C VAL A 571 -23.23 -37.04 -28.00
N GLU A 572 -23.54 -37.15 -26.70
CA GLU A 572 -24.88 -36.88 -26.17
C GLU A 572 -25.25 -35.39 -26.29
N GLU A 573 -24.33 -34.49 -25.94
CA GLU A 573 -24.52 -33.04 -26.10
C GLU A 573 -24.73 -32.66 -27.56
N ALA A 574 -23.97 -33.27 -28.48
CA ALA A 574 -24.12 -33.07 -29.92
C ALA A 574 -25.51 -33.48 -30.41
N LEU A 575 -25.96 -34.69 -30.07
CA LEU A 575 -27.27 -35.20 -30.48
C LEU A 575 -28.41 -34.35 -29.92
N LYS A 576 -28.32 -33.94 -28.64
CA LYS A 576 -29.33 -33.10 -28.00
C LYS A 576 -29.44 -31.73 -28.66
N LEU A 577 -28.32 -31.09 -28.98
CA LEU A 577 -28.31 -29.79 -29.64
C LEU A 577 -28.88 -29.87 -31.06
N ILE A 578 -28.53 -30.91 -31.82
CA ILE A 578 -29.10 -31.18 -33.15
C ILE A 578 -30.62 -31.39 -33.06
N GLU A 579 -31.09 -32.20 -32.11
CA GLU A 579 -32.52 -32.45 -31.90
C GLU A 579 -33.28 -31.19 -31.47
N GLU A 580 -32.74 -30.39 -30.55
CA GLU A 580 -33.37 -29.15 -30.07
C GLU A 580 -33.52 -28.12 -31.21
N LYS A 581 -32.51 -27.96 -32.05
CA LYS A 581 -32.50 -26.96 -33.14
C LYS A 581 -33.30 -27.43 -34.35
N ARG A 582 -33.33 -28.74 -34.65
CA ARG A 582 -34.17 -29.31 -35.72
C ARG A 582 -35.66 -29.35 -35.33
N ASN A 583 -35.98 -29.54 -34.03
CA ASN A 583 -37.35 -29.58 -33.52
C ASN A 583 -37.90 -28.19 -33.08
N GLY A 584 -37.06 -27.15 -33.12
CA GLY A 584 -37.35 -25.78 -32.67
C GLY A 584 -38.28 -24.95 -33.56
N LYS A 585 -39.51 -25.41 -33.82
CA LYS A 585 -40.64 -24.56 -34.25
C LYS A 585 -41.81 -24.70 -33.26
N LYS A 586 -41.57 -24.47 -31.97
CA LYS A 586 -42.62 -24.19 -30.94
C LYS A 586 -41.99 -23.84 -29.59
N ARG A 587 -41.66 -22.55 -29.39
CA ARG A 587 -41.87 -21.74 -28.16
C ARG A 587 -41.02 -20.48 -28.21
N ARG A 588 -41.68 -19.34 -28.45
CA ARG A 588 -41.13 -18.01 -28.13
C ARG A 588 -41.12 -17.85 -26.61
N ILE A 589 -39.95 -17.64 -26.03
CA ILE A 589 -39.83 -16.95 -24.73
C ILE A 589 -38.95 -15.74 -24.95
N ASN A 590 -39.47 -14.59 -24.54
CA ASN A 590 -38.91 -13.26 -24.67
C ASN A 590 -37.60 -13.13 -23.86
N THR A 591 -36.49 -12.87 -24.54
CA THR A 591 -35.30 -12.28 -23.93
C THR A 591 -35.31 -10.77 -24.18
N PRO A 592 -35.28 -9.91 -23.15
CA PRO A 592 -35.06 -8.49 -23.33
C PRO A 592 -33.59 -8.22 -23.68
N VAL A 593 -33.42 -7.35 -24.68
CA VAL A 593 -32.20 -6.73 -25.18
C VAL A 593 -31.34 -6.20 -24.01
N LEU A 594 -30.08 -6.65 -23.95
CA LEU A 594 -29.01 -6.05 -23.16
C LEU A 594 -28.26 -5.08 -24.09
N ASN A 595 -28.61 -3.80 -24.04
CA ASN A 595 -27.79 -2.74 -24.60
C ASN A 595 -26.52 -2.61 -23.74
N TYR A 596 -25.39 -3.07 -24.27
CA TYR A 596 -24.09 -2.55 -23.88
C TYR A 596 -23.86 -1.26 -24.64
N ALA A 597 -23.84 -0.14 -23.93
CA ALA A 597 -23.17 1.06 -24.38
C ALA A 597 -21.66 0.81 -24.23
N THR A 598 -20.97 0.65 -25.35
CA THR A 598 -19.52 0.72 -25.45
C THR A 598 -19.10 2.19 -25.37
N SER A 599 -18.29 2.49 -24.36
CA SER A 599 -17.47 3.69 -24.32
C SER A 599 -16.12 3.39 -24.98
N GLN A 600 -15.79 4.23 -25.98
CA GLN A 600 -14.47 4.63 -26.46
C GLN A 600 -13.58 3.59 -27.16
N GLU A 601 -13.26 3.86 -28.43
CA GLU A 601 -11.88 4.14 -28.86
C GLU A 601 -11.89 4.88 -30.20
N GLU A 602 -11.35 6.09 -30.17
CA GLU A 602 -11.07 6.93 -31.33
C GLU A 602 -9.88 6.38 -32.10
N VAL A 603 -10.06 6.39 -33.41
CA VAL A 603 -9.06 6.16 -34.44
C VAL A 603 -8.07 7.31 -34.42
N ILE A 604 -6.79 7.02 -34.16
CA ILE A 604 -5.67 7.87 -34.58
C ILE A 604 -4.98 7.15 -35.74
N CYS A 605 -5.19 7.69 -36.94
CA CYS A 605 -4.21 7.70 -38.03
C CYS A 605 -4.72 8.62 -39.17
N GLY A 606 -3.96 9.69 -39.46
CA GLY A 606 -3.82 10.23 -40.82
C GLY A 606 -4.49 11.56 -41.14
N MET A 607 -3.86 12.68 -40.77
CA MET A 607 -3.45 13.77 -41.66
C MET A 607 -2.16 14.39 -41.15
#